data_AF-A0A820TET9-F1
#
_entry.id   AF-A0A820TET9-F1
#
_cell.length_a   1.000
_cell.length_b   1.000
_cell.length_c   1.000
_cell.angle_alpha   90.00
_cell.angle_beta   90.00
_cell.angle_gamma   90.00
#
_symmetry.space_group_name_H-M   'P 1'
#
loop_
_entity.id
_entity.type
_entity.pdbx_description
1 polymer ?
#
loop_
_entity_poly.entity_id
_entity_poly.type
_entity_poly.pdbx_seq_one_letter_code
_entity_poly.pdbx_strand_id
1 'polypeptide(L)'
;MTLARSQSMTTEEFNELQRNTNQLISVNTFLSTSTDREADSIFSGEGSPYPGLISVVFEILVDSNCDIALLPPFADITIAATN
;
A
#
# COMPACT_ATOMS: atom_id res chain seq x y z
N MET A 1 -6.63 -10.45 8.10
CA MET A 1 -7.45 -9.54 7.27
C MET A 1 -6.75 -9.32 5.94
N THR A 2 -7.47 -9.27 4.82
CA THR A 2 -6.87 -8.94 3.52
C THR A 2 -7.15 -7.48 3.18
N LEU A 3 -6.11 -6.76 2.75
CA LEU A 3 -6.15 -5.37 2.31
C LEU A 3 -5.64 -5.26 0.88
N ALA A 4 -6.08 -4.23 0.16
CA ALA A 4 -5.58 -3.86 -1.15
C ALA A 4 -4.71 -2.59 -1.04
N ARG A 5 -3.70 -2.53 -1.90
CA ARG A 5 -2.92 -1.31 -2.14
C ARG A 5 -2.58 -1.17 -3.60
N SER A 6 -2.93 -0.03 -4.15
CA SER A 6 -2.65 0.32 -5.52
C SER A 6 -1.40 1.18 -5.65
N GLN A 7 -0.61 0.91 -6.69
CA GLN A 7 0.62 1.65 -6.96
C GLN A 7 0.94 1.62 -8.46
N SER A 8 1.21 2.79 -9.02
CA SER A 8 1.95 2.89 -10.28
C SER A 8 3.45 2.80 -10.00
N MET A 9 4.15 2.04 -10.84
CA MET A 9 5.60 1.92 -10.78
C MET A 9 6.17 1.78 -12.19
N THR A 10 7.46 2.01 -12.35
CA THR A 10 8.16 1.79 -13.61
C THR A 10 8.26 0.30 -13.94
N THR A 11 8.42 -0.03 -15.22
CA THR A 11 8.72 -1.41 -15.64
C THR A 11 9.97 -1.97 -14.96
N GLU A 12 10.95 -1.14 -14.66
CA GLU A 12 12.19 -1.55 -14.00
C GLU A 12 11.96 -1.96 -12.54
N GLU A 13 11.24 -1.14 -11.77
CA GLU A 13 10.83 -1.47 -10.40
C GLU A 13 9.96 -2.74 -10.36
N PHE A 14 9.02 -2.89 -11.30
CA PHE A 14 8.19 -4.09 -11.41
C PHE A 14 9.04 -5.34 -11.67
N ASN A 15 10.00 -5.26 -12.60
CA ASN A 15 10.90 -6.37 -12.90
C ASN A 15 11.84 -6.69 -11.72
N GLU A 16 12.23 -5.70 -10.92
CA GLU A 16 12.96 -5.94 -9.67
C GLU A 16 12.11 -6.69 -8.64
N LEU A 17 10.84 -6.32 -8.47
CA LEU A 17 9.92 -7.05 -7.59
C LEU A 17 9.73 -8.51 -8.06
N GLN A 18 9.55 -8.74 -9.36
CA GLN A 18 9.41 -10.08 -9.92
C GLN A 18 10.65 -10.95 -9.72
N ARG A 19 11.86 -10.36 -9.72
CA ARG A 19 13.11 -11.07 -9.44
C ARG A 19 13.30 -11.38 -7.96
N ASN A 20 12.65 -10.65 -7.06
CA ASN A 20 12.79 -10.76 -5.60
C ASN A 20 11.55 -11.34 -4.92
N THR A 21 10.99 -12.42 -5.48
CA THR A 21 9.86 -13.12 -4.86
C THR A 21 10.25 -13.76 -3.52
N ASN A 22 9.30 -13.83 -2.58
CA ASN A 22 9.50 -14.32 -1.20
C ASN A 22 10.53 -13.51 -0.38
N GLN A 23 10.75 -12.25 -0.74
CA GLN A 23 11.58 -11.32 0.04
C GLN A 23 10.73 -10.33 0.83
N LEU A 24 11.38 -9.57 1.71
CA LEU A 24 10.76 -8.49 2.46
C LEU A 24 10.66 -7.22 1.60
N ILE A 25 9.46 -6.65 1.49
CA ILE A 25 9.26 -5.30 0.97
C ILE A 25 9.30 -4.35 2.16
N SER A 26 10.22 -3.40 2.13
CA SER A 26 10.31 -2.31 3.10
C SER A 26 9.94 -1.00 2.43
N VAL A 27 9.11 -0.22 3.10
CA VAL A 27 8.69 1.12 2.66
C VAL A 27 9.13 2.14 3.69
N ASN A 28 9.62 3.29 3.22
CA ASN A 28 10.05 4.41 4.05
C ASN A 28 8.99 5.52 4.16
N THR A 29 7.77 5.24 3.71
CA THR A 29 6.62 6.14 3.72
C THR A 29 5.42 5.46 4.35
N PHE A 30 4.37 6.24 4.64
CA PHE A 30 3.11 5.68 5.09
C PHE A 30 2.49 4.76 4.03
N LEU A 31 2.10 3.57 4.47
CA LEU A 31 1.45 2.59 3.63
C LEU A 31 -0.08 2.78 3.71
N SER A 32 -0.62 3.51 2.74
CA SER A 32 -2.09 3.59 2.56
C SER A 32 -2.62 2.29 1.95
N THR A 33 -3.73 1.80 2.50
CA THR A 33 -4.39 0.54 2.12
C THR A 33 -5.90 0.64 2.29
N SER A 34 -6.66 -0.17 1.56
CA SER A 34 -8.12 -0.26 1.67
C SER A 34 -8.59 -1.69 1.93
N THR A 35 -9.69 -1.87 2.65
CA THR A 35 -10.42 -3.16 2.68
C THR A 35 -11.27 -3.38 1.43
N ASP A 36 -11.57 -2.32 0.69
CA ASP A 36 -12.31 -2.36 -0.57
C ASP A 36 -11.33 -2.31 -1.74
N ARG A 37 -11.20 -3.44 -2.44
CA ARG A 37 -10.28 -3.63 -3.57
C ARG A 37 -10.68 -2.80 -4.79
N GLU A 38 -11.98 -2.67 -5.07
CA GLU A 38 -12.44 -1.92 -6.24
C GLU A 38 -12.18 -0.43 -6.01
N ALA A 39 -12.52 0.06 -4.82
CA ALA A 39 -12.23 1.44 -4.43
C ALA A 39 -10.72 1.75 -4.40
N ASP A 40 -9.85 0.77 -4.16
CA ASP A 40 -8.40 0.97 -4.22
C ASP A 40 -7.86 0.97 -5.66
N SER A 41 -8.36 0.09 -6.53
CA SER A 41 -7.86 -0.09 -7.90
C SER A 41 -7.91 1.18 -8.76
N ILE A 42 -8.83 2.11 -8.46
CA ILE A 42 -8.91 3.41 -9.15
C ILE A 42 -7.65 4.27 -8.92
N PHE A 43 -6.89 4.01 -7.84
CA PHE A 43 -5.64 4.71 -7.51
C PHE A 43 -4.40 4.03 -8.08
N SER A 44 -4.57 2.97 -8.86
CA SER A 44 -3.45 2.21 -9.44
C SER A 44 -2.73 2.95 -10.56
N GLY A 45 -3.34 4.02 -11.07
CA GLY A 45 -2.86 4.77 -12.24
C GLY A 45 -3.17 4.07 -13.56
N GLU A 46 -4.15 3.15 -13.57
CA GLU A 46 -4.72 2.62 -14.80
C GLU A 46 -5.23 3.77 -15.70
N GLY A 47 -4.89 3.73 -16.99
CA GLY A 47 -5.19 4.82 -17.93
C GLY A 47 -4.23 6.01 -17.86
N SER A 48 -3.15 5.92 -17.08
CA SER A 48 -2.10 6.94 -17.06
C SER A 48 -1.53 7.21 -18.46
N PRO A 49 -1.41 8.49 -18.88
CA PRO A 49 -0.84 8.84 -20.17
C PRO A 49 0.69 8.71 -20.22
N TYR A 50 1.33 8.40 -19.08
CA TYR A 50 2.78 8.31 -18.98
C TYR A 50 3.28 6.94 -19.46
N PRO A 51 3.98 6.88 -20.61
CA PRO A 51 4.51 5.63 -21.11
C PRO A 51 5.59 5.08 -20.16
N GLY A 52 5.59 3.76 -19.95
CA GLY A 52 6.57 3.07 -19.11
C GLY A 52 6.19 2.90 -17.65
N LEU A 53 4.97 3.32 -17.26
CA LEU A 53 4.38 2.98 -15.97
C LEU A 53 3.48 1.74 -16.09
N ILE A 54 3.52 0.91 -15.05
CA ILE A 54 2.69 -0.26 -14.85
C ILE A 54 1.82 -0.01 -13.62
N SER A 55 0.53 -0.29 -13.77
CA SER A 55 -0.43 -0.30 -12.68
C SER A 55 -0.37 -1.66 -11.97
N VAL A 56 -0.15 -1.62 -10.65
CA VAL A 56 -0.06 -2.81 -9.79
C VAL A 56 -1.02 -2.66 -8.62
N VAL A 57 -1.74 -3.75 -8.32
CA VAL A 57 -2.56 -3.87 -7.11
C VAL A 57 -1.96 -4.98 -6.24
N PHE A 58 -1.46 -4.59 -5.07
CA PHE A 58 -0.98 -5.51 -4.05
C PHE A 58 -2.14 -6.02 -3.21
N GLU A 59 -2.16 -7.33 -2.96
CA GLU A 59 -3.03 -7.97 -1.98
C GLU A 59 -2.19 -8.30 -0.74
N ILE A 60 -2.54 -7.69 0.40
CA ILE A 60 -1.77 -7.71 1.63
C ILE A 60 -2.55 -8.49 2.69
N LEU A 61 -2.02 -9.63 3.11
CA LEU A 61 -2.56 -10.36 4.26
C LEU A 61 -1.95 -9.80 5.56
N VAL A 62 -2.78 -9.14 6.36
CA VAL A 62 -2.42 -8.63 7.68
C VAL A 62 -2.80 -9.67 8.74
N ASP A 63 -1.81 -10.09 9.54
CA ASP A 63 -2.08 -10.88 10.74
C ASP A 63 -2.78 -10.00 11.78
N SER A 64 -4.06 -10.28 11.97
CA SER A 64 -4.96 -9.50 12.81
C SER A 64 -4.85 -9.88 14.30
N ASN A 65 -4.03 -10.89 14.63
CA ASN A 65 -3.71 -11.25 16.02
C ASN A 65 -2.60 -10.38 16.61
N CYS A 66 -2.01 -9.47 15.82
CA CYS A 66 -1.17 -8.41 16.36
C CYS A 66 -2.05 -7.46 17.14
N ASP A 67 -1.81 -7.34 18.45
CA ASP A 67 -2.62 -6.53 19.34
C ASP A 67 -2.37 -5.03 19.10
N ILE A 68 -3.03 -4.50 18.07
CA ILE A 68 -2.99 -3.09 17.65
C ILE A 68 -3.47 -2.14 18.76
N ALA A 69 -4.18 -2.63 19.78
CA ALA A 69 -4.55 -1.84 20.95
C ALA A 69 -3.37 -1.60 21.91
N LEU A 70 -2.30 -2.42 21.83
CA LEU A 70 -1.08 -2.28 22.64
C LEU A 70 0.00 -1.43 21.96
N LEU A 71 -0.16 -1.10 20.68
CA LEU A 71 0.79 -0.28 19.93
C LEU A 71 0.23 1.14 19.79
N PRO A 72 0.93 2.18 20.28
CA PRO A 72 0.48 3.56 20.06
C PRO A 72 0.43 3.84 18.55
N PRO A 73 -0.59 4.58 18.06
CA PRO A 73 -0.65 4.97 16.66
C PRO A 73 0.61 5.76 16.30
N PHE A 74 1.11 5.58 15.07
CA PHE A 74 2.26 6.36 14.59
C PHE A 74 2.00 7.88 14.70
N ALA A 75 0.76 8.31 14.49
CA ALA A 75 0.31 9.67 14.72
C ALA A 75 -1.11 9.66 15.28
N ASP A 76 -1.33 10.38 16.39
CA ASP A 76 -2.64 10.63 16.96
C ASP A 76 -3.10 12.05 16.61
N ILE A 77 -4.03 12.16 15.67
CA ILE A 77 -4.57 13.44 15.21
C ILE A 77 -5.79 13.91 16.02
N THR A 78 -6.23 13.16 17.03
CA THR A 78 -7.37 13.55 17.87
C THR A 78 -7.10 14.82 18.68
N ILE A 79 -5.82 15.12 18.93
CA ILE A 79 -5.37 16.28 19.70
C ILE A 79 -5.31 17.56 18.82
N ALA A 80 -5.11 17.41 17.51
CA ALA A 80 -4.90 18.52 16.58
C ALA A 80 -6.17 19.32 16.24
N ALA A 81 -7.35 18.79 16.55
CA ALA A 81 -8.65 19.42 16.23
C ALA A 81 -9.14 20.44 17.28
N THR A 82 -8.29 20.86 18.23
CA THR A 82 -8.70 21.66 19.40
C THR A 82 -8.27 23.14 19.37
N ASN A 83 -7.97 23.72 18.20
CA ASN A 83 -7.67 25.15 18.06
C ASN A 83 -8.54 25.83 17.02
#